data_AF-A0A9W9LRE9-F1
#
_entry.id   AF-A0A9W9LRE9-F1
#
_cell.length_a   1.000
_cell.length_b   1.000
_cell.length_c   1.000
_cell.angle_alpha   90.00
_cell.angle_beta   90.00
_cell.angle_gamma   90.00
#
_symmetry.space_group_name_H-M   'P 1'
#
loop_
_entity.id
_entity.type
_entity.pdbx_description
1 polymer ?
#
loop_
_entity_poly.entity_id
_entity_poly.type
_entity_poly.pdbx_seq_one_letter_code
_entity_poly.pdbx_strand_id
1 'polypeptide(L)'
;MDRVCQATGAATQSTCSDIQDRHLGTCGSFEERQIGGERFNIFSECPLAKTCTLVLRGGAEQFIAEVERSLHDAIMIVKRALRNTTIVAGGGATEMELSSHLHGFADRNVPHKQQAVVKAFAKALEVVPRQLCDNAGFDSTDILNRLRVEHRKGNVWAGVDFDHEGVRDNMVAFVWEPSLVKVNAIQAAVEAACLILSVDETISK
;
A
#
# COMPACT_ATOMS: atom_id res chain seq x y z
N MET A 1 -26.08 11.58 5.18
CA MET A 1 -27.33 11.18 4.48
C MET A 1 -27.04 10.63 3.09
N ASP A 2 -26.03 11.15 2.38
CA ASP A 2 -25.72 10.77 0.98
C ASP A 2 -25.60 9.26 0.75
N ARG A 3 -24.94 8.51 1.65
CA ARG A 3 -24.82 7.04 1.52
C ARG A 3 -26.16 6.31 1.63
N VAL A 4 -27.08 6.81 2.47
CA VAL A 4 -28.42 6.23 2.61
C VAL A 4 -29.22 6.51 1.34
N CYS A 5 -29.21 7.75 0.85
CA CYS A 5 -29.82 8.14 -0.42
C CYS A 5 -29.29 7.33 -1.60
N GLN A 6 -27.98 7.13 -1.69
CA GLN A 6 -27.36 6.31 -2.75
C GLN A 6 -27.74 4.83 -2.66
N ALA A 7 -27.87 4.28 -1.45
CA ALA A 7 -28.21 2.87 -1.27
C ALA A 7 -29.71 2.59 -1.50
N THR A 8 -30.59 3.46 -1.02
CA THR A 8 -32.05 3.28 -1.07
C THR A 8 -32.72 3.93 -2.29
N GLY A 9 -32.06 4.88 -2.93
CA GLY A 9 -32.63 5.72 -3.99
C GLY A 9 -33.42 6.93 -3.49
N ALA A 10 -33.46 7.18 -2.18
CA ALA A 10 -34.15 8.32 -1.61
C ALA A 10 -33.52 9.66 -2.05
N ALA A 11 -34.34 10.70 -2.18
CA ALA A 11 -33.87 12.06 -2.46
C ALA A 11 -33.97 12.93 -1.20
N THR A 12 -32.87 13.59 -0.82
CA THR A 12 -32.87 14.54 0.30
C THR A 12 -33.78 15.73 0.00
N GLN A 13 -34.79 15.96 0.83
CA GLN A 13 -35.67 17.12 0.76
C GLN A 13 -35.35 18.09 1.89
N SER A 14 -35.41 19.40 1.60
CA SER A 14 -35.15 20.47 2.58
C SER A 14 -36.38 20.80 3.44
N THR A 15 -37.59 20.49 2.95
CA THR A 15 -38.86 20.72 3.64
C THR A 15 -39.63 19.41 3.78
N CYS A 16 -40.50 19.35 4.81
CA CYS A 16 -41.38 18.20 5.03
C CYS A 16 -42.70 18.29 4.25
N SER A 17 -42.90 19.37 3.48
CA SER A 17 -44.08 19.61 2.67
C SER A 17 -43.88 19.07 1.25
N ASP A 18 -44.92 18.52 0.62
CA ASP A 18 -44.89 17.98 -0.74
C ASP A 18 -43.88 16.82 -0.95
N ILE A 19 -43.80 15.91 0.03
CA ILE A 19 -43.07 14.65 -0.13
C ILE A 19 -43.89 13.74 -1.05
N GLN A 20 -43.31 13.39 -2.19
CA GLN A 20 -43.92 12.51 -3.19
C GLN A 20 -43.19 11.17 -3.21
N ASP A 21 -43.85 10.12 -3.72
CA ASP A 21 -43.30 8.75 -3.74
C ASP A 21 -41.93 8.66 -4.41
N ARG A 22 -41.67 9.50 -5.42
CA ARG A 22 -40.36 9.60 -6.09
C ARG A 22 -39.20 10.05 -5.19
N HIS A 23 -39.49 10.64 -4.03
CA HIS A 23 -38.48 11.07 -3.06
C HIS A 23 -38.14 9.98 -2.04
N LEU A 24 -38.98 8.95 -1.90
CA LEU A 24 -38.82 7.88 -0.92
C LEU A 24 -37.91 6.77 -1.47
N GLY A 25 -36.98 6.31 -0.64
CA GLY A 25 -36.11 5.18 -0.96
C GLY A 25 -36.71 3.85 -0.52
N THR A 26 -36.25 2.76 -1.13
CA THR A 26 -36.67 1.40 -0.77
C THR A 26 -35.52 0.66 -0.08
N CYS A 27 -35.82 -0.10 0.98
CA CYS A 27 -34.90 -1.06 1.58
C CYS A 27 -35.63 -2.36 1.88
N GLY A 28 -34.94 -3.51 1.79
CA GLY A 28 -35.53 -4.80 2.11
C GLY A 28 -35.79 -4.98 3.60
N SER A 29 -34.80 -4.63 4.44
CA SER A 29 -34.91 -4.77 5.89
C SER A 29 -34.40 -3.53 6.62
N PHE A 30 -35.13 -3.16 7.68
CA PHE A 30 -34.78 -2.09 8.60
C PHE A 30 -34.82 -2.65 10.03
N GLU A 31 -33.69 -2.56 10.73
CA GLU A 31 -33.56 -3.02 12.11
C GLU A 31 -32.89 -1.93 12.96
N GLU A 32 -33.50 -1.59 14.10
CA GLU A 32 -32.80 -0.87 15.16
C GLU A 32 -32.05 -1.91 16.02
N ARG A 33 -30.72 -1.87 15.97
CA ARG A 33 -29.86 -2.77 16.74
C ARG A 33 -29.05 -1.99 17.77
N GLN A 34 -29.11 -2.43 19.02
CA GLN A 34 -28.23 -1.91 20.06
C GLN A 34 -26.83 -2.54 19.91
N ILE A 35 -25.81 -1.70 19.75
CA ILE A 35 -24.42 -2.10 19.65
C ILE A 35 -23.65 -1.37 20.76
N GLY A 36 -23.32 -2.08 21.84
CA GLY A 36 -22.75 -1.46 23.03
C GLY A 36 -23.77 -0.59 23.76
N GLY A 37 -23.39 0.66 24.06
CA GLY A 37 -24.25 1.63 24.71
C GLY A 37 -25.18 2.41 23.77
N GLU A 38 -25.01 2.27 22.45
CA GLU A 38 -25.71 3.07 21.44
C GLU A 38 -26.62 2.21 20.56
N ARG A 39 -27.66 2.85 20.01
CA ARG A 39 -28.61 2.22 19.09
C ARG A 39 -28.34 2.69 17.67
N PHE A 40 -28.24 1.72 16.76
CA PHE A 40 -27.96 1.94 15.34
C PHE A 40 -29.15 1.50 14.51
N ASN A 41 -29.54 2.35 13.56
CA ASN A 41 -30.54 2.03 12.55
C ASN A 41 -29.86 1.43 11.32
N ILE A 42 -30.07 0.13 11.09
CA ILE A 42 -29.41 -0.63 10.04
C ILE A 42 -30.38 -0.83 8.89
N PHE A 43 -30.00 -0.27 7.74
CA PHE A 43 -30.68 -0.48 6.46
C PHE A 43 -29.97 -1.60 5.70
N SER A 44 -30.65 -2.71 5.48
CA SER A 44 -30.13 -3.88 4.77
C SER A 44 -30.92 -4.13 3.49
N GLU A 45 -30.29 -4.83 2.54
CA GLU A 45 -30.92 -5.23 1.27
C GLU A 45 -31.47 -4.02 0.46
N CYS A 46 -30.73 -2.91 0.45
CA CYS A 46 -31.11 -1.75 -0.33
C CYS A 46 -30.83 -1.99 -1.83
N PRO A 47 -31.79 -1.79 -2.76
CA PRO A 47 -31.66 -2.21 -4.15
C PRO A 47 -30.50 -1.57 -4.92
N LEU A 48 -30.12 -0.34 -4.56
CA LEU A 48 -29.06 0.42 -5.23
C LEU A 48 -27.74 0.41 -4.45
N ALA A 49 -27.64 -0.42 -3.40
CA ALA A 49 -26.44 -0.50 -2.58
C ALA A 49 -25.23 -0.99 -3.38
N LYS A 50 -24.35 -0.04 -3.74
CA LYS A 50 -22.96 -0.30 -4.17
C LYS A 50 -21.96 -0.06 -3.03
N THR A 51 -22.48 0.23 -1.85
CA THR A 51 -21.73 0.59 -0.65
C THR A 51 -21.92 -0.48 0.41
N CYS A 52 -20.87 -0.75 1.17
CA CYS A 52 -20.95 -1.53 2.40
C CYS A 52 -20.53 -0.64 3.57
N THR A 53 -21.04 -0.95 4.77
CA THR A 53 -20.67 -0.25 6.01
C THR A 53 -20.03 -1.27 6.94
N LEU A 54 -18.77 -1.02 7.32
CA LEU A 54 -18.03 -1.86 8.25
C LEU A 54 -18.10 -1.19 9.64
N VAL A 55 -18.63 -1.91 10.63
CA VAL A 55 -18.75 -1.40 12.01
C VAL A 55 -17.54 -1.89 12.81
N LEU A 56 -16.68 -0.95 13.21
CA LEU A 56 -15.50 -1.23 14.01
C LEU A 56 -15.84 -1.08 15.50
N ARG A 57 -15.42 -2.04 16.31
CA ARG A 57 -15.60 -2.04 17.76
C ARG A 57 -14.27 -2.33 18.43
N GLY A 58 -13.92 -1.54 19.44
CA GLY A 58 -12.66 -1.66 20.15
C GLY A 58 -12.76 -1.11 21.57
N GLY A 59 -11.76 -1.42 22.40
CA GLY A 59 -11.73 -1.03 23.81
C GLY A 59 -11.35 0.44 24.07
N ALA A 60 -10.72 1.11 23.10
CA ALA A 60 -10.41 2.54 23.18
C ALA A 60 -10.46 3.18 21.79
N GLU A 61 -10.82 4.47 21.75
CA GLU A 61 -10.97 5.25 20.52
C GLU A 61 -9.68 5.28 19.68
N GLN A 62 -8.52 5.41 20.33
CA GLN A 62 -7.22 5.37 19.65
C GLN A 62 -7.00 4.08 18.85
N PHE A 63 -7.44 2.93 19.37
CA PHE A 63 -7.29 1.65 18.68
C PHE A 63 -8.28 1.54 17.53
N ILE A 64 -9.50 2.06 17.69
CA ILE A 64 -10.49 2.09 16.61
C ILE A 64 -9.99 2.97 15.46
N ALA A 65 -9.43 4.14 15.75
CA ALA A 65 -8.85 5.03 14.75
C ALA A 65 -7.66 4.38 14.01
N GLU A 66 -6.83 3.61 14.72
CA GLU A 66 -5.75 2.85 14.08
C GLU A 66 -6.26 1.73 13.18
N VAL A 67 -7.26 0.98 13.64
CA VAL A 67 -7.89 -0.09 12.86
C VAL A 67 -8.62 0.48 11.64
N GLU A 68 -9.28 1.63 11.76
CA GLU A 68 -9.93 2.32 10.64
C GLU A 68 -8.91 2.66 9.56
N ARG A 69 -7.78 3.28 9.94
CA ARG A 69 -6.70 3.61 9.01
C ARG A 69 -6.13 2.37 8.35
N SER A 70 -5.80 1.34 9.15
CA SER A 70 -5.25 0.08 8.66
C SER A 70 -6.20 -0.63 7.68
N LEU A 71 -7.49 -0.64 7.97
CA LEU A 71 -8.52 -1.24 7.12
C LEU A 71 -8.70 -0.45 5.82
N HIS A 72 -8.68 0.89 5.91
CA HIS A 72 -8.72 1.74 4.74
C HIS A 72 -7.55 1.45 3.79
N ASP A 73 -6.34 1.37 4.33
CA ASP A 73 -5.13 1.07 3.56
C ASP A 73 -5.19 -0.32 2.92
N ALA A 74 -5.64 -1.33 3.66
CA ALA A 74 -5.84 -2.68 3.15
C ALA A 74 -6.83 -2.71 1.97
N ILE A 75 -7.98 -2.05 2.10
CA ILE A 75 -8.98 -1.94 1.02
C ILE A 75 -8.38 -1.24 -0.20
N MET A 76 -7.61 -0.17 0.00
CA MET A 76 -6.97 0.57 -1.08
C MET A 76 -5.92 -0.28 -1.82
N ILE A 77 -5.15 -1.10 -1.11
CA ILE A 77 -4.18 -2.03 -1.72
C ILE A 77 -4.91 -3.08 -2.56
N VAL A 78 -5.95 -3.72 -2.03
CA VAL A 78 -6.75 -4.70 -2.78
C VAL A 78 -7.38 -4.06 -4.01
N LYS A 79 -7.94 -2.85 -3.88
CA LYS A 79 -8.48 -2.09 -5.02
C LYS A 79 -7.44 -1.80 -6.09
N ARG A 80 -6.19 -1.47 -5.70
CA ARG A 80 -5.09 -1.26 -6.65
C ARG A 80 -4.67 -2.58 -7.32
N ALA A 81 -4.60 -3.67 -6.58
CA ALA A 81 -4.32 -5.01 -7.12
C ALA A 81 -5.42 -5.51 -8.08
N LEU A 82 -6.69 -5.16 -7.84
CA LEU A 82 -7.77 -5.49 -8.77
C LEU A 82 -7.71 -4.68 -10.08
N ARG A 83 -7.16 -3.47 -10.03
CA ARG A 83 -7.00 -2.60 -11.22
C ARG A 83 -5.74 -2.92 -12.01
N ASN A 84 -4.69 -3.38 -11.35
CA ASN A 84 -3.42 -3.72 -11.97
C ASN A 84 -3.17 -5.23 -11.86
N THR A 85 -3.15 -5.92 -13.00
CA THR A 85 -3.04 -7.39 -13.07
C THR A 85 -1.63 -7.92 -12.76
N THR A 86 -0.67 -7.05 -12.44
CA THR A 86 0.71 -7.45 -12.16
C THR A 86 1.10 -7.16 -10.70
N ILE A 87 1.63 -8.21 -10.06
CA ILE A 87 2.13 -8.19 -8.68
C ILE A 87 3.61 -8.59 -8.66
N VAL A 88 4.31 -8.17 -7.62
CA VAL A 88 5.72 -8.48 -7.36
C VAL A 88 5.90 -8.89 -5.90
N ALA A 89 7.00 -9.56 -5.57
CA ALA A 89 7.31 -9.91 -4.20
C ALA A 89 7.75 -8.65 -3.40
N GLY A 90 7.16 -8.48 -2.22
CA GLY A 90 7.50 -7.43 -1.27
C GLY A 90 8.67 -7.80 -0.35
N GLY A 91 8.77 -7.09 0.78
CA GLY A 91 9.79 -7.35 1.80
C GLY A 91 11.23 -7.14 1.30
N GLY A 92 11.42 -6.17 0.40
CA GLY A 92 12.71 -5.82 -0.17
C GLY A 92 13.19 -6.69 -1.33
N ALA A 93 12.45 -7.73 -1.73
CA ALA A 93 12.84 -8.62 -2.81
C ALA A 93 12.95 -7.89 -4.16
N THR A 94 11.96 -7.06 -4.50
CA THR A 94 11.96 -6.29 -5.74
C THR A 94 13.16 -5.31 -5.79
N GLU A 95 13.45 -4.63 -4.68
CA GLU A 95 14.56 -3.68 -4.57
C GLU A 95 15.92 -4.37 -4.72
N MET A 96 16.08 -5.56 -4.12
CA MET A 96 17.28 -6.37 -4.25
C MET A 96 17.48 -6.89 -5.68
N GLU A 97 16.40 -7.32 -6.35
CA GLU A 97 16.48 -7.76 -7.74
C GLU A 97 16.85 -6.62 -8.69
N LEU A 98 16.22 -5.45 -8.52
CA LEU A 98 16.58 -4.25 -9.28
C LEU A 98 18.03 -3.83 -9.03
N SER A 99 18.50 -3.90 -7.78
CA SER A 99 19.90 -3.63 -7.44
C SER A 99 20.85 -4.58 -8.16
N SER A 100 20.58 -5.89 -8.12
CA SER A 100 21.36 -6.92 -8.81
C SER A 100 21.40 -6.68 -10.33
N HIS A 101 20.25 -6.40 -10.93
CA HIS A 101 20.14 -6.10 -12.35
C HIS A 101 20.94 -4.85 -12.75
N LEU A 102 20.82 -3.76 -11.99
CA LEU A 102 21.53 -2.51 -12.25
C LEU A 102 23.05 -2.65 -12.08
N HIS A 103 23.50 -3.46 -11.13
CA HIS A 103 24.92 -3.80 -11.00
C HIS A 103 25.44 -4.52 -12.25
N GLY A 104 24.73 -5.54 -12.74
CA GLY A 104 25.09 -6.25 -13.97
C GLY A 104 25.03 -5.37 -15.22
N PHE A 105 24.05 -4.46 -15.28
CA PHE A 105 23.92 -3.48 -16.36
C PHE A 105 25.08 -2.47 -16.36
N ALA A 106 25.46 -1.95 -15.18
CA ALA A 106 26.58 -1.03 -15.03
C ALA A 106 27.90 -1.63 -15.52
N ASP A 107 28.15 -2.91 -15.19
CA ASP A 107 29.40 -3.58 -15.56
C ASP A 107 29.51 -3.86 -17.07
N ARG A 108 28.40 -4.17 -17.73
CA ARG A 108 28.39 -4.61 -19.15
C ARG A 108 28.17 -3.48 -20.15
N ASN A 109 27.31 -2.52 -19.82
CA ASN A 109 26.72 -1.63 -20.81
C ASN A 109 27.04 -0.14 -20.59
N VAL A 110 27.59 0.23 -19.42
CA VAL A 110 27.80 1.63 -19.06
C VAL A 110 29.28 2.00 -19.12
N PRO A 111 29.66 3.12 -19.75
CA PRO A 111 31.06 3.55 -19.82
C PRO A 111 31.58 4.16 -18.52
N HIS A 112 32.83 3.83 -18.18
CA HIS A 112 33.62 4.20 -16.98
C HIS A 112 32.97 5.14 -15.95
N LYS A 113 32.85 6.45 -16.24
CA LYS A 113 32.40 7.45 -15.24
C LYS A 113 30.94 7.26 -14.81
N GLN A 114 30.07 6.84 -15.73
CA GLN A 114 28.65 6.63 -15.43
C GLN A 114 28.40 5.34 -14.65
N GLN A 115 29.34 4.39 -14.68
CA GLN A 115 29.20 3.12 -13.93
C GLN A 115 29.05 3.37 -12.43
N ALA A 116 29.84 4.29 -11.88
CA ALA A 116 29.80 4.61 -10.46
C ALA A 116 28.42 5.17 -10.03
N VAL A 117 27.80 5.97 -10.89
CA VAL A 117 26.47 6.56 -10.64
C VAL A 117 25.40 5.48 -10.61
N VAL A 118 25.38 4.58 -11.61
CA VAL A 118 24.41 3.47 -11.67
C VAL A 118 24.58 2.52 -10.47
N LYS A 119 25.82 2.21 -10.09
CA LYS A 119 26.10 1.39 -8.90
C LYS A 119 25.69 2.07 -7.60
N ALA A 120 25.84 3.39 -7.50
CA ALA A 120 25.37 4.16 -6.35
C ALA A 120 23.83 4.11 -6.25
N PHE A 121 23.13 4.25 -7.37
CA PHE A 121 21.67 4.11 -7.42
C PHE A 121 21.22 2.69 -7.06
N ALA A 122 21.88 1.67 -7.59
CA ALA A 122 21.61 0.27 -7.23
C ALA A 122 21.76 0.02 -5.71
N LYS A 123 22.82 0.57 -5.11
CA LYS A 123 23.06 0.48 -3.66
C LYS A 123 22.02 1.27 -2.85
N ALA A 124 21.48 2.36 -3.38
CA ALA A 124 20.43 3.13 -2.71
C ALA A 124 19.14 2.33 -2.58
N LEU A 125 18.79 1.47 -3.55
CA LEU A 125 17.61 0.60 -3.47
C LEU A 125 17.68 -0.38 -2.29
N GLU A 126 18.89 -0.85 -1.95
CA GLU A 126 19.09 -1.76 -0.82
C GLU A 126 18.79 -1.12 0.55
N VAL A 127 18.55 0.20 0.62
CA VAL A 127 18.16 0.86 1.88
C VAL A 127 16.82 0.34 2.40
N VAL A 128 15.91 -0.07 1.52
CA VAL A 128 14.58 -0.57 1.90
C VAL A 128 14.70 -1.88 2.69
N PRO A 129 15.30 -2.96 2.16
CA PRO A 129 15.51 -4.19 2.94
C PRO A 129 16.39 -3.97 4.17
N ARG A 130 17.37 -3.05 4.12
CA ARG A 130 18.16 -2.67 5.31
C ARG A 130 17.26 -2.13 6.41
N GLN A 131 16.42 -1.15 6.09
CA GLN A 131 15.54 -0.51 7.06
C GLN A 131 14.51 -1.49 7.63
N LEU A 132 14.04 -2.44 6.81
CA LEU A 132 13.18 -3.52 7.29
C LEU A 132 13.88 -4.36 8.37
N CYS A 133 15.14 -4.72 8.16
CA CYS A 133 15.94 -5.45 9.13
C CYS A 133 16.19 -4.62 10.40
N ASP A 134 16.59 -3.35 10.25
CA ASP A 134 16.88 -2.46 11.39
C ASP A 134 15.61 -2.25 12.25
N ASN A 135 14.45 -2.08 11.62
CA ASN A 135 13.16 -1.96 12.32
C ASN A 135 12.75 -3.24 13.04
N ALA A 136 13.15 -4.41 12.53
CA ALA A 136 12.89 -5.71 13.14
C ALA A 136 13.95 -6.09 14.19
N GLY A 137 15.03 -5.33 14.32
CA GLY A 137 16.14 -5.63 15.23
C GLY A 137 17.09 -6.72 14.73
N PHE A 138 17.06 -7.04 13.43
CA PHE A 138 17.93 -8.06 12.83
C PHE A 138 19.30 -7.49 12.43
N ASP A 139 20.28 -8.37 12.24
CA ASP A 139 21.56 -7.97 11.61
C ASP A 139 21.35 -7.70 10.12
N SER A 140 21.14 -6.42 9.79
CA SER A 140 20.92 -5.98 8.43
C SER A 140 22.11 -6.24 7.51
N THR A 141 23.33 -6.37 8.03
CA THR A 141 24.52 -6.67 7.22
C THR A 141 24.52 -8.13 6.77
N ASP A 142 24.23 -9.06 7.68
CA ASP A 142 24.15 -10.49 7.35
C ASP A 142 23.01 -10.77 6.36
N ILE A 143 21.81 -10.25 6.66
CA ILE A 143 20.62 -10.48 5.81
C ILE A 143 20.82 -9.90 4.41
N LEU A 144 21.35 -8.68 4.28
CA LEU A 144 21.64 -8.10 2.95
C LEU A 144 22.66 -8.93 2.16
N ASN A 145 23.68 -9.46 2.82
CA ASN A 145 24.67 -10.30 2.15
C ASN A 145 24.04 -11.62 1.66
N ARG A 146 23.18 -12.23 2.47
CA ARG A 146 22.41 -13.43 2.08
C ARG A 146 21.47 -13.13 0.91
N LEU A 147 20.72 -12.02 0.97
CA LEU A 147 19.85 -11.57 -0.13
C LEU A 147 20.64 -11.41 -1.43
N ARG A 148 21.79 -10.72 -1.41
CA ARG A 148 22.65 -10.57 -2.60
C ARG A 148 23.12 -11.90 -3.17
N VAL A 149 23.38 -12.90 -2.33
CA VAL A 149 23.74 -14.24 -2.78
C VAL A 149 22.56 -14.91 -3.48
N GLU A 150 21.36 -14.83 -2.91
CA GLU A 150 20.16 -15.44 -3.48
C GLU A 150 19.76 -14.80 -4.83
N HIS A 151 19.76 -13.47 -4.92
CA HIS A 151 19.47 -12.79 -6.19
C HIS A 151 20.50 -13.09 -7.27
N ARG A 152 21.79 -13.26 -6.92
CA ARG A 152 22.82 -13.70 -7.87
C ARG A 152 22.63 -15.15 -8.35
N LYS A 153 21.97 -16.00 -7.57
CA LYS A 153 21.58 -17.35 -8.00
C LYS A 153 20.34 -17.37 -8.90
N GLY A 154 19.67 -16.23 -9.08
CA GLY A 154 18.44 -16.10 -9.88
C GLY A 154 17.16 -16.23 -9.06
N ASN A 155 17.24 -16.22 -7.72
CA ASN A 155 16.07 -16.24 -6.85
C ASN A 155 15.49 -14.83 -6.71
N VAL A 156 14.77 -14.39 -7.75
CA VAL A 156 14.25 -13.01 -7.90
C VAL A 156 13.24 -12.58 -6.83
N TRP A 157 12.62 -13.53 -6.13
CA TRP A 157 11.62 -13.28 -5.09
C TRP A 157 12.16 -13.43 -3.67
N ALA A 158 13.46 -13.60 -3.50
CA ALA A 158 14.10 -13.66 -2.20
C ALA A 158 13.95 -12.32 -1.46
N GLY A 159 13.30 -12.31 -0.31
CA GLY A 159 13.14 -11.12 0.52
C GLY A 159 13.38 -11.40 1.99
N VAL A 160 13.25 -10.37 2.83
CA VAL A 160 13.46 -10.48 4.29
C VAL A 160 12.37 -11.38 4.90
N ASP A 161 12.79 -12.39 5.66
CA ASP A 161 11.92 -13.25 6.46
C ASP A 161 11.86 -12.74 7.90
N PHE A 162 10.71 -12.23 8.31
CA PHE A 162 10.48 -11.75 9.68
C PHE A 162 10.18 -12.88 10.67
N ASP A 163 9.73 -14.05 10.19
CA ASP A 163 9.32 -15.14 11.08
C ASP A 163 10.53 -15.96 11.56
N HIS A 164 11.57 -16.07 10.72
CA HIS A 164 12.77 -16.88 11.00
C HIS A 164 14.08 -16.06 10.95
N GLU A 165 14.01 -14.73 10.99
CA GLU A 165 15.16 -13.83 10.98
C GLU A 165 16.15 -14.14 9.84
N GLY A 166 15.64 -14.14 8.60
CA GLY A 166 16.41 -14.67 7.48
C GLY A 166 15.97 -14.18 6.11
N VAL A 167 16.11 -15.07 5.12
CA VAL A 167 15.73 -14.82 3.73
C VAL A 167 14.83 -15.94 3.26
N ARG A 168 13.72 -15.58 2.60
CA ARG A 168 12.76 -16.55 2.03
C ARG A 168 12.21 -16.06 0.69
N ASP A 169 11.54 -16.95 -0.03
CA ASP A 169 10.72 -16.56 -1.18
C ASP A 169 9.44 -15.86 -0.70
N ASN A 170 9.39 -14.54 -0.88
CA ASN A 170 8.27 -13.73 -0.43
C ASN A 170 7.04 -13.84 -1.34
N MET A 171 7.20 -14.32 -2.58
CA MET A 171 6.07 -14.60 -3.46
C MET A 171 5.29 -15.82 -2.97
N VAL A 172 6.01 -16.87 -2.57
CA VAL A 172 5.42 -18.09 -1.97
C VAL A 172 4.84 -17.81 -0.58
N ALA A 173 5.47 -16.91 0.18
CA ALA A 173 4.98 -16.49 1.49
C ALA A 173 3.80 -15.49 1.45
N PHE A 174 3.19 -15.25 0.27
CA PHE A 174 2.06 -14.35 0.09
C PHE A 174 2.33 -12.87 0.46
N VAL A 175 3.60 -12.45 0.43
CA VAL A 175 4.00 -11.05 0.65
C VAL A 175 4.02 -10.36 -0.71
N TRP A 176 2.85 -9.90 -1.15
CA TRP A 176 2.65 -9.33 -2.47
C TRP A 176 2.48 -7.82 -2.44
N GLU A 177 3.08 -7.17 -3.43
CA GLU A 177 2.88 -5.75 -3.69
C GLU A 177 2.44 -5.53 -5.15
N PRO A 178 1.50 -4.61 -5.42
CA PRO A 178 1.17 -4.24 -6.79
C PRO A 178 2.39 -3.58 -7.47
N SER A 179 2.75 -4.04 -8.66
CA SER A 179 3.93 -3.51 -9.39
C SER A 179 3.87 -1.98 -9.59
N LEU A 180 2.67 -1.45 -9.84
CA LEU A 180 2.40 -0.02 -10.00
C LEU A 180 2.85 0.81 -8.79
N VAL A 181 2.74 0.27 -7.57
CA VAL A 181 3.18 0.98 -6.37
C VAL A 181 4.70 1.15 -6.38
N LYS A 182 5.45 0.11 -6.74
CA LYS A 182 6.92 0.17 -6.88
C LYS A 182 7.35 1.14 -7.98
N VAL A 183 6.71 1.06 -9.16
CA VAL A 183 7.01 1.96 -10.29
C VAL A 183 6.80 3.42 -9.89
N ASN A 184 5.63 3.73 -9.30
CA ASN A 184 5.32 5.10 -8.88
C ASN A 184 6.27 5.60 -7.79
N ALA A 185 6.63 4.74 -6.82
CA ALA A 185 7.54 5.10 -5.75
C ALA A 185 8.94 5.43 -6.27
N ILE A 186 9.49 4.58 -7.15
CA ILE A 186 10.82 4.79 -7.74
C ILE A 186 10.79 6.05 -8.61
N GLN A 187 9.77 6.22 -9.45
CA GLN A 187 9.66 7.37 -10.32
C GLN A 187 9.59 8.68 -9.51
N ALA A 188 8.71 8.75 -8.51
CA ALA A 188 8.55 9.93 -7.67
C ALA A 188 9.84 10.26 -6.89
N ALA A 189 10.52 9.24 -6.35
CA ALA A 189 11.78 9.42 -5.64
C ALA A 189 12.89 9.94 -6.56
N VAL A 190 13.00 9.41 -7.78
CA VAL A 190 13.99 9.85 -8.77
C VAL A 190 13.71 11.27 -9.23
N GLU A 191 12.46 11.60 -9.57
CA GLU A 191 12.07 12.95 -9.99
C GLU A 191 12.37 13.99 -8.90
N ALA A 192 12.02 13.68 -7.64
CA ALA A 192 12.32 14.55 -6.51
C ALA A 192 13.84 14.71 -6.29
N ALA A 193 14.61 13.62 -6.36
CA ALA A 193 16.06 13.67 -6.21
C ALA A 193 16.73 14.50 -7.32
N CYS A 194 16.31 14.32 -8.58
CA CYS A 194 16.80 15.11 -9.70
C CYS A 194 16.48 16.59 -9.55
N LEU A 195 15.26 16.93 -9.08
CA LEU A 195 14.87 18.30 -8.82
C LEU A 195 15.77 18.93 -7.75
N ILE A 196 15.99 18.24 -6.62
CA ILE A 196 16.84 18.75 -5.54
C ILE A 196 18.29 18.92 -6.01
N LEU A 197 18.83 17.96 -6.75
CA LEU A 197 20.19 18.01 -7.29
C LEU A 197 20.39 19.08 -8.37
N SER A 198 19.32 19.57 -8.99
CA SER A 198 19.37 20.65 -9.98
C SER A 198 19.41 22.06 -9.39
N VAL A 199 19.21 22.19 -8.08
CA VAL A 199 19.25 23.49 -7.39
C VAL A 199 20.68 23.77 -6.94
N ASP A 200 21.37 24.67 -7.66
CA ASP A 200 22.76 25.05 -7.35
C ASP A 200 22.86 26.07 -6.20
N GLU A 201 21.86 26.93 -6.01
CA GLU A 201 21.84 27.94 -4.93
C GLU A 201 20.42 28.12 -4.36
N THR A 202 20.34 28.26 -3.04
CA THR A 202 19.12 28.64 -2.32
C THR A 202 19.26 30.05 -1.76
N ILE A 203 18.37 30.97 -2.15
CA ILE A 203 18.34 32.32 -1.58
C ILE A 203 17.67 32.24 -0.19
N SER A 204 18.49 32.28 0.85
CA SER A 204 18.01 32.53 2.22
C SER A 204 17.77 34.03 2.39
N LYS A 205 16.57 34.42 2.84
CA LYS A 205 16.32 35.78 3.36
C LYS A 205 16.90 35.95 4.75
#